data_AF-A0A2V3J7P8-F1
#
_entry.id   AF-A0A2V3J7P8-F1
#
_cell.length_a   1.000
_cell.length_b   1.000
_cell.length_c   1.000
_cell.angle_alpha   90.00
_cell.angle_beta   90.00
_cell.angle_gamma   90.00
#
_symmetry.space_group_name_H-M   'P 1'
#
loop_
_entity.id
_entity.type
_entity.pdbx_description
1 polymer ?
#
loop_
_entity_poly.entity_id
_entity_poly.type
_entity_poly.pdbx_seq_one_letter_code
_entity_poly.pdbx_strand_id
1 'polypeptide(L)'
;MSKTKESLALMSIIGLCAAISVLAQPTPTIPFVIYGYVFYEDGSECKNPVINVTNLNSGAEWQAETNESSNYYQLVLVNGTDVNASEMLQFDVKNHDETQLNITSHKVTMEEINNGGIFNFNITLEAPEAPTVLTFDTGKPANPYPSISGTHNGTITPYVTIYNISKLYTYPCPGTGGHTEYVAFYHDPNRTEKITEGEWEGYNGDWHNVSFSPFTMFANHTYYYTIKTGSYPQIHHAPVVEAEGGMGIINCNSFVDANGRSYTNWIPAIRLVGESVAKRPVHNIDTGENFSTIQAAIDDPDTKDGDTIEVDAGTYMENVNVTKRLILRGIGMPTVDANGSGNAITITVDGCIVDGFKVTGGFTGGSSGV
;
A
#
# COMPACT_ATOMS: atom_id res chain seq x y z
N MET A 1 66.21 99.06 -0.52
CA MET A 1 65.97 98.75 0.91
C MET A 1 64.48 98.78 1.17
N SER A 2 63.99 97.84 1.99
CA SER A 2 62.62 97.70 2.51
C SER A 2 61.67 96.73 1.79
N LYS A 3 61.02 95.93 2.63
CA LYS A 3 59.92 94.97 2.48
C LYS A 3 58.78 95.56 1.61
N THR A 4 57.83 94.82 1.03
CA THR A 4 56.79 94.06 1.75
C THR A 4 55.83 93.35 0.77
N LYS A 5 55.25 92.24 1.27
CA LYS A 5 53.87 91.73 1.08
C LYS A 5 53.53 90.85 -0.14
N GLU A 6 53.43 89.57 0.21
CA GLU A 6 52.50 88.56 -0.29
C GLU A 6 51.08 89.08 -0.58
N SER A 7 50.50 88.62 -1.69
CA SER A 7 49.05 88.45 -1.82
C SER A 7 48.78 87.09 -2.45
N LEU A 8 48.03 86.29 -1.70
CA LEU A 8 47.56 84.95 -1.99
C LEU A 8 46.34 85.03 -2.92
N ALA A 9 46.29 84.24 -3.98
CA ALA A 9 45.04 83.86 -4.65
C ALA A 9 45.18 82.46 -5.28
N LEU A 10 44.48 81.52 -4.67
CA LEU A 10 44.22 80.14 -5.09
C LEU A 10 43.61 80.07 -6.50
N MET A 11 44.04 79.10 -7.30
CA MET A 11 43.09 78.28 -8.06
C MET A 11 43.64 76.86 -8.24
N SER A 12 42.98 75.95 -7.54
CA SER A 12 43.23 74.52 -7.48
C SER A 12 42.84 73.83 -8.80
N ILE A 13 43.70 72.95 -9.31
CA ILE A 13 43.29 71.88 -10.24
C ILE A 13 43.47 70.56 -9.49
N ILE A 14 42.35 70.04 -8.98
CA ILE A 14 42.25 68.72 -8.37
C ILE A 14 42.28 67.70 -9.52
N GLY A 15 43.39 66.96 -9.64
CA GLY A 15 43.46 65.78 -10.49
C GLY A 15 42.61 64.66 -9.90
N LEU A 16 41.49 64.36 -10.56
CA LEU A 16 40.58 63.28 -10.21
C LEU A 16 41.25 61.93 -10.57
N CYS A 17 41.77 61.22 -9.57
CA CYS A 17 42.19 59.83 -9.73
C CYS A 17 40.94 58.95 -9.62
N ALA A 18 40.39 58.52 -10.76
CA ALA A 18 39.28 57.58 -10.78
C ALA A 18 39.79 56.19 -10.39
N ALA A 19 39.48 55.75 -9.17
CA ALA A 19 39.60 54.36 -8.79
C ALA A 19 38.55 53.56 -9.56
N ILE A 20 39.01 52.68 -10.46
CA ILE A 20 38.16 51.70 -11.13
C ILE A 20 37.79 50.66 -10.07
N SER A 21 36.54 50.67 -9.60
CA SER A 21 35.98 49.57 -8.84
C SER A 21 35.81 48.37 -9.79
N VAL A 22 36.66 47.36 -9.62
CA VAL A 22 36.45 46.04 -10.23
C VAL A 22 35.24 45.44 -9.51
N LEU A 23 34.10 45.34 -10.20
CA LEU A 23 32.98 44.53 -9.75
C LEU A 23 33.47 43.07 -9.72
N ALA A 24 33.54 42.46 -8.54
CA ALA A 24 33.79 41.03 -8.42
C ALA A 24 32.67 40.30 -9.17
N GLN A 25 33.00 39.59 -10.25
CA GLN A 25 32.05 38.69 -10.89
C GLN A 25 31.69 37.59 -9.88
N PRO A 26 30.41 37.21 -9.72
CA PRO A 26 30.03 36.09 -8.88
C PRO A 26 30.80 34.85 -9.36
N THR A 27 31.49 34.18 -8.44
CA THR A 27 32.20 32.93 -8.73
C THR A 27 31.20 31.91 -9.26
N PRO A 28 31.48 31.23 -10.39
CA PRO A 28 30.58 30.21 -10.92
C PRO A 28 30.39 29.12 -9.87
N THR A 29 29.14 28.86 -9.50
CA THR A 29 28.76 27.78 -8.59
C THR A 29 28.90 26.46 -9.32
N ILE A 30 29.43 25.44 -8.64
CA ILE A 30 29.52 24.09 -9.18
C ILE A 30 28.22 23.37 -8.81
N PRO A 31 27.35 23.04 -9.78
CA PRO A 31 26.10 22.34 -9.48
C PRO A 31 26.39 20.92 -9.01
N PHE A 32 25.58 20.45 -8.06
CA PHE A 32 25.52 19.08 -7.59
C PHE A 32 24.09 18.57 -7.81
N VAL A 33 23.92 17.64 -8.74
CA VAL A 33 22.58 17.20 -9.18
C VAL A 33 22.21 15.88 -8.52
N ILE A 34 21.04 15.83 -7.90
CA ILE A 34 20.45 14.60 -7.36
C ILE A 34 19.23 14.28 -8.22
N TYR A 35 19.14 13.07 -8.76
CA TYR A 35 17.92 12.63 -9.45
C TYR A 35 17.68 11.13 -9.31
N GLY A 36 16.41 10.76 -9.47
CA GLY A 36 15.98 9.36 -9.45
C GLY A 36 14.50 9.24 -9.79
N TYR A 37 13.98 8.05 -9.54
CA TYR A 37 12.59 7.69 -9.77
C TYR A 37 11.98 7.13 -8.49
N VAL A 38 10.69 7.44 -8.26
CA VAL A 38 9.93 6.89 -7.14
C VAL A 38 9.04 5.75 -7.62
N PHE A 39 9.16 4.58 -7.02
CA PHE A 39 8.32 3.42 -7.33
C PHE A 39 7.55 2.98 -6.10
N TYR A 40 6.47 2.23 -6.32
CA TYR A 40 5.86 1.43 -5.28
C TYR A 40 6.53 0.04 -5.23
N GLU A 41 6.42 -0.66 -4.09
CA GLU A 41 6.98 -2.02 -3.92
C GLU A 41 6.48 -3.03 -4.97
N ASP A 42 5.27 -2.83 -5.50
CA ASP A 42 4.70 -3.64 -6.58
C ASP A 42 5.31 -3.35 -7.96
N GLY A 43 6.29 -2.44 -8.03
CA GLY A 43 6.97 -1.99 -9.22
C GLY A 43 6.23 -0.92 -10.02
N SER A 44 5.04 -0.49 -9.58
CA SER A 44 4.29 0.57 -10.25
C SER A 44 4.88 1.96 -9.98
N GLU A 45 4.62 2.91 -10.88
CA GLU A 45 5.17 4.26 -10.81
C GLU A 45 4.41 5.12 -9.78
N CYS A 46 5.12 5.71 -8.80
CA CYS A 46 4.56 6.74 -7.94
C CYS A 46 4.60 8.10 -8.65
N LYS A 47 3.52 8.47 -9.34
CA LYS A 47 3.42 9.74 -10.05
C LYS A 47 3.25 10.91 -9.09
N ASN A 48 3.84 12.05 -9.46
CA ASN A 48 3.81 13.29 -8.68
C ASN A 48 4.24 13.13 -7.22
N PRO A 49 5.40 12.49 -6.94
CA PRO A 49 5.86 12.34 -5.57
C PRO A 49 6.22 13.70 -4.96
N VAL A 50 6.24 13.76 -3.63
CA VAL A 50 6.75 14.90 -2.87
C VAL A 50 8.05 14.49 -2.19
N ILE A 51 9.17 15.14 -2.49
CA ILE A 51 10.48 14.80 -1.94
C ILE A 51 11.06 16.03 -1.25
N ASN A 52 11.16 15.96 0.08
CA ASN A 52 11.89 16.95 0.87
C ASN A 52 13.25 16.36 1.24
N VAL A 53 14.31 17.17 1.13
CA VAL A 53 15.69 16.76 1.39
C VAL A 53 16.27 17.66 2.46
N THR A 54 16.82 17.07 3.51
CA THR A 54 17.43 17.77 4.64
C THR A 54 18.89 17.36 4.77
N ASN A 55 19.81 18.33 4.77
CA ASN A 55 21.19 18.07 5.16
C ASN A 55 21.27 18.03 6.69
N LEU A 56 21.45 16.84 7.26
CA LEU A 56 21.46 16.63 8.71
C LEU A 56 22.68 17.27 9.41
N ASN A 57 23.72 17.63 8.66
CA ASN A 57 24.91 18.28 9.20
C ASN A 57 24.75 19.80 9.31
N SER A 58 24.08 20.44 8.35
CA SER A 58 23.90 21.90 8.31
C SER A 58 22.50 22.36 8.74
N GLY A 59 21.51 21.47 8.70
CA GLY A 59 20.09 21.78 8.90
C GLY A 59 19.43 22.47 7.72
N ALA A 60 20.08 22.53 6.55
CA ALA A 60 19.50 23.10 5.35
C ALA A 60 18.47 22.14 4.72
N GLU A 61 17.39 22.69 4.18
CA GLU A 61 16.25 21.94 3.64
C GLU A 61 15.91 22.41 2.23
N TRP A 62 15.55 21.46 1.37
CA TRP A 62 15.13 21.71 -0.02
C TRP A 62 13.99 20.78 -0.41
N GLN A 63 13.22 21.15 -1.42
CA GLN A 63 12.24 20.26 -2.05
C GLN A 63 12.67 19.99 -3.49
N ALA A 64 12.64 18.73 -3.90
CA ALA A 64 12.99 18.36 -5.28
C ALA A 64 11.87 18.77 -6.26
N GLU A 65 12.27 19.08 -7.49
CA GLU A 65 11.36 19.30 -8.61
C GLU A 65 10.75 17.97 -9.08
N THR A 66 9.44 17.94 -9.24
CA THR A 66 8.68 16.77 -9.70
C THR A 66 7.68 17.15 -10.80
N ASN A 67 7.00 16.15 -11.37
CA ASN A 67 6.01 16.34 -12.43
C ASN A 67 4.75 15.52 -12.17
N GLU A 68 3.58 16.10 -12.42
CA GLU A 68 2.28 15.47 -12.18
C GLU A 68 2.07 14.11 -12.87
N SER A 69 2.73 13.91 -14.01
CA SER A 69 2.56 12.73 -14.87
C SER A 69 3.72 11.73 -14.80
N SER A 70 4.75 12.03 -14.01
CA SER A 70 5.98 11.24 -13.94
C SER A 70 6.31 10.89 -12.49
N ASN A 71 7.06 9.81 -12.32
CA ASN A 71 7.67 9.43 -11.05
C ASN A 71 9.13 9.91 -10.90
N TYR A 72 9.63 10.68 -11.86
CA TYR A 72 10.96 11.28 -11.80
C TYR A 72 10.99 12.47 -10.85
N TYR A 73 12.11 12.63 -10.13
CA TYR A 73 12.42 13.82 -9.36
C TYR A 73 13.85 14.29 -9.60
N GLN A 74 14.09 15.59 -9.41
CA GLN A 74 15.41 16.20 -9.51
C GLN A 74 15.61 17.31 -8.49
N LEU A 75 16.79 17.38 -7.90
CA LEU A 75 17.22 18.47 -7.03
C LEU A 75 18.60 18.96 -7.48
N VAL A 76 18.79 20.27 -7.56
CA VAL A 76 20.09 20.89 -7.89
C VAL A 76 20.58 21.68 -6.69
N LEU A 77 21.70 21.25 -6.13
CA LEU A 77 22.40 21.87 -5.02
C LEU A 77 23.71 22.52 -5.49
N VAL A 78 24.38 23.28 -4.62
CA VAL A 78 25.70 23.86 -4.86
C VAL A 78 26.78 23.09 -4.10
N ASN A 79 27.67 22.43 -4.84
CA ASN A 79 28.84 21.73 -4.29
C ASN A 79 29.74 22.71 -3.51
N GLY A 80 30.10 22.35 -2.27
CA GLY A 80 30.95 23.16 -1.41
C GLY A 80 30.20 24.23 -0.59
N THR A 81 28.90 24.39 -0.84
CA THR A 81 28.03 25.33 -0.12
C THR A 81 26.86 24.60 0.54
N ASP A 82 26.06 23.90 -0.25
CA ASP A 82 24.86 23.20 0.21
C ASP A 82 25.17 21.76 0.66
N VAL A 83 26.18 21.15 0.03
CA VAL A 83 26.56 19.76 0.24
C VAL A 83 28.05 19.54 0.09
N ASN A 84 28.63 18.74 0.99
CA ASN A 84 30.03 18.32 1.00
C ASN A 84 30.16 16.81 1.15
N ALA A 85 31.33 16.27 0.78
CA ALA A 85 31.66 14.88 1.05
C ALA A 85 31.58 14.59 2.56
N SER A 86 31.12 13.40 2.91
CA SER A 86 30.85 12.88 4.26
C SER A 86 29.62 13.41 5.00
N GLU A 87 28.88 14.37 4.42
CA GLU A 87 27.61 14.84 4.97
C GLU A 87 26.48 13.84 4.72
N MET A 88 25.45 13.91 5.55
CA MET A 88 24.27 13.06 5.50
C MET A 88 23.08 13.85 4.97
N LEU A 89 22.51 13.41 3.85
CA LEU A 89 21.25 13.91 3.33
C LEU A 89 20.12 12.95 3.72
N GLN A 90 19.07 13.44 4.36
CA GLN A 90 17.82 12.73 4.61
C GLN A 90 16.82 13.11 3.52
N PHE A 91 16.10 12.12 3.00
CA PHE A 91 15.07 12.23 1.99
C PHE A 91 13.74 11.78 2.60
N ASP A 92 12.82 12.72 2.77
CA ASP A 92 11.44 12.47 3.16
C ASP A 92 10.58 12.43 1.89
N VAL A 93 10.25 11.22 1.45
CA VAL A 93 9.56 10.98 0.18
C VAL A 93 8.15 10.53 0.44
N LYS A 94 7.18 11.21 -0.15
CA LYS A 94 5.76 10.88 -0.04
C LYS A 94 5.13 10.64 -1.40
N ASN A 95 4.05 9.86 -1.40
CA ASN A 95 3.17 9.80 -2.56
C ASN A 95 2.41 11.13 -2.76
N HIS A 96 1.75 11.29 -3.91
CA HIS A 96 1.02 12.51 -4.26
C HIS A 96 0.01 12.95 -3.19
N ASP A 97 -0.70 11.98 -2.61
CA ASP A 97 -1.75 12.22 -1.61
C ASP A 97 -1.18 12.42 -0.19
N GLU A 98 0.15 12.36 -0.02
CA GLU A 98 0.87 12.46 1.26
C GLU A 98 0.42 11.44 2.33
N THR A 99 -0.17 10.33 1.89
CA THR A 99 -0.64 9.25 2.77
C THR A 99 0.44 8.22 3.08
N GLN A 100 1.51 8.20 2.30
CA GLN A 100 2.67 7.33 2.48
C GLN A 100 3.94 8.16 2.63
N LEU A 101 4.90 7.64 3.39
CA LEU A 101 6.18 8.28 3.66
C LEU A 101 7.29 7.22 3.68
N ASN A 102 8.39 7.49 2.98
CA ASN A 102 9.65 6.79 3.15
C ASN A 102 10.70 7.83 3.53
N ILE A 103 11.38 7.59 4.66
CA ILE A 103 12.50 8.39 5.14
C ILE A 103 13.79 7.61 4.89
N THR A 104 14.60 8.04 3.92
CA THR A 104 15.90 7.40 3.61
C THR A 104 17.03 8.39 3.85
N SER A 105 18.19 7.93 4.33
CA SER A 105 19.38 8.78 4.48
C SER A 105 20.54 8.28 3.62
N HIS A 106 21.28 9.21 3.00
CA HIS A 106 22.44 8.94 2.16
C HIS A 106 23.66 9.71 2.64
N LYS A 107 24.79 9.02 2.78
CA LYS A 107 26.07 9.65 3.07
C LYS A 107 26.77 10.03 1.77
N VAL A 108 26.95 11.32 1.55
CA VAL A 108 27.58 11.84 0.33
C VAL A 108 29.05 11.42 0.29
N THR A 109 29.46 10.82 -0.81
CA THR A 109 30.83 10.36 -1.04
C THR A 109 31.65 11.40 -1.79
N MET A 110 32.98 11.30 -1.68
CA MET A 110 33.89 12.15 -2.46
C MET A 110 33.77 11.87 -3.96
N GLU A 111 33.42 10.63 -4.34
CA GLU A 111 33.21 10.26 -5.73
C GLU A 111 31.98 10.96 -6.32
N GLU A 112 30.85 10.98 -5.62
CA GLU A 112 29.65 11.72 -6.04
C GLU A 112 29.92 13.22 -6.18
N ILE A 113 30.67 13.81 -5.24
CA ILE A 113 31.11 15.21 -5.32
C ILE A 113 31.94 15.45 -6.58
N ASN A 114 32.88 14.56 -6.90
CA ASN A 114 33.71 14.65 -8.10
C ASN A 114 32.91 14.44 -9.39
N ASN A 115 31.89 13.57 -9.36
CA ASN A 115 31.00 13.28 -10.48
C ASN A 115 29.91 14.34 -10.67
N GLY A 116 29.77 15.28 -9.72
CA GLY A 116 28.82 16.38 -9.78
C GLY A 116 27.39 16.01 -9.38
N GLY A 117 27.19 14.93 -8.62
CA GLY A 117 25.86 14.54 -8.20
C GLY A 117 25.69 13.11 -7.68
N ILE A 118 24.45 12.83 -7.27
CA ILE A 118 23.94 11.48 -6.95
C ILE A 118 22.95 11.12 -8.05
N PHE A 119 23.27 10.10 -8.84
CA PHE A 119 22.50 9.77 -10.04
C PHE A 119 21.75 8.45 -9.87
N ASN A 120 20.53 8.38 -10.40
CA ASN A 120 19.66 7.20 -10.30
C ASN A 120 19.39 6.79 -8.84
N PHE A 121 19.20 7.75 -7.94
CA PHE A 121 18.83 7.50 -6.55
C PHE A 121 17.34 7.16 -6.48
N ASN A 122 16.99 5.94 -6.84
CA ASN A 122 15.60 5.51 -6.85
C ASN A 122 15.12 5.24 -5.43
N ILE A 123 13.87 5.60 -5.14
CA ILE A 123 13.25 5.46 -3.83
C ILE A 123 11.97 4.64 -3.99
N THR A 124 11.75 3.70 -3.10
CA THR A 124 10.58 2.82 -3.13
C THR A 124 9.65 3.14 -1.97
N LEU A 125 8.43 3.55 -2.27
CA LEU A 125 7.33 3.68 -1.31
C LEU A 125 6.63 2.33 -1.18
N GLU A 126 5.99 2.13 -0.03
CA GLU A 126 5.09 0.98 0.14
C GLU A 126 3.99 1.00 -0.94
N ALA A 127 3.59 -0.15 -1.45
CA ALA A 127 2.45 -0.19 -2.35
C ALA A 127 1.18 0.28 -1.60
N PRO A 128 0.38 1.19 -2.18
CA PRO A 128 -0.88 1.58 -1.58
C PRO A 128 -1.75 0.34 -1.45
N GLU A 129 -2.41 0.16 -0.30
CA GLU A 129 -3.38 -0.92 -0.09
C GLU A 129 -4.57 -0.71 -1.03
N ALA A 130 -4.44 -1.15 -2.29
CA ALA A 130 -5.51 -1.08 -3.25
C ALA A 130 -6.54 -2.17 -2.90
N PRO A 131 -7.79 -1.82 -2.60
CA PRO A 131 -8.85 -2.80 -2.45
C PRO A 131 -8.96 -3.58 -3.76
N THR A 132 -8.76 -4.90 -3.68
CA THR A 132 -8.95 -5.81 -4.81
C THR A 132 -10.38 -6.30 -4.76
N VAL A 133 -11.09 -6.27 -5.89
CA VAL A 133 -12.46 -6.80 -5.96
C VAL A 133 -12.45 -8.27 -5.54
N LEU A 134 -13.26 -8.60 -4.55
CA LEU A 134 -13.37 -9.93 -3.99
C LEU A 134 -14.83 -10.38 -4.05
N THR A 135 -15.06 -11.59 -4.55
CA THR A 135 -16.41 -12.10 -4.77
C THR A 135 -16.65 -13.39 -4.00
N PHE A 136 -17.72 -13.43 -3.22
CA PHE A 136 -18.29 -14.69 -2.75
C PHE A 136 -19.31 -15.15 -3.78
N ASP A 137 -18.91 -16.08 -4.65
CA ASP A 137 -19.74 -16.54 -5.77
C ASP A 137 -20.09 -18.02 -5.62
N THR A 138 -21.37 -18.33 -5.57
CA THR A 138 -21.85 -19.73 -5.53
C THR A 138 -21.81 -20.40 -6.91
N GLY A 139 -21.54 -19.62 -7.97
CA GLY A 139 -21.55 -20.08 -9.34
C GLY A 139 -22.95 -20.51 -9.81
N LYS A 140 -22.99 -21.02 -11.05
CA LYS A 140 -24.20 -21.59 -11.64
C LYS A 140 -24.26 -23.10 -11.36
N PRO A 141 -25.36 -23.66 -10.82
CA PRO A 141 -25.53 -25.10 -10.70
C PRO A 141 -25.51 -25.79 -12.07
N ALA A 142 -24.92 -26.98 -12.13
CA ALA A 142 -24.99 -27.83 -13.33
C ALA A 142 -26.44 -28.21 -13.70
N ASN A 143 -27.31 -28.35 -12.68
CA ASN A 143 -28.73 -28.66 -12.82
C ASN A 143 -29.56 -27.62 -12.04
N PRO A 144 -29.89 -26.46 -12.66
CA PRO A 144 -30.60 -25.37 -11.99
C PRO A 144 -32.09 -25.66 -11.71
N TYR A 145 -32.63 -26.71 -12.31
CA TYR A 145 -34.02 -27.11 -12.17
C TYR A 145 -34.20 -28.28 -11.19
N PRO A 146 -35.34 -28.35 -10.48
CA PRO A 146 -36.47 -27.42 -10.51
C PRO A 146 -36.14 -26.00 -10.01
N SER A 147 -36.80 -25.00 -10.59
CA SER A 147 -36.61 -23.58 -10.25
C SER A 147 -37.97 -22.96 -9.97
N ILE A 148 -38.05 -22.18 -8.89
CA ILE A 148 -39.24 -21.45 -8.46
C ILE A 148 -38.82 -20.34 -7.50
N SER A 149 -39.53 -19.22 -7.52
CA SER A 149 -39.36 -18.14 -6.53
C SER A 149 -39.78 -18.57 -5.13
N GLY A 150 -39.23 -17.89 -4.12
CA GLY A 150 -39.62 -18.08 -2.73
C GLY A 150 -38.71 -17.38 -1.75
N THR A 151 -38.81 -17.75 -0.47
CA THR A 151 -37.97 -17.19 0.60
C THR A 151 -36.95 -18.21 1.07
N HIS A 152 -35.66 -17.90 0.89
CA HIS A 152 -34.53 -18.66 1.37
C HIS A 152 -34.03 -18.09 2.70
N ASN A 153 -33.92 -18.96 3.70
CA ASN A 153 -33.39 -18.68 5.01
C ASN A 153 -32.22 -19.63 5.25
N GLY A 154 -31.02 -19.08 5.40
CA GLY A 154 -29.81 -19.91 5.52
C GLY A 154 -28.66 -19.20 6.21
N THR A 155 -27.47 -19.76 6.04
CA THR A 155 -26.23 -19.21 6.57
C THR A 155 -25.15 -19.11 5.51
N ILE A 156 -24.25 -18.15 5.67
CA ILE A 156 -23.03 -17.96 4.88
C ILE A 156 -21.86 -17.86 5.85
N THR A 157 -20.79 -18.59 5.60
CA THR A 157 -19.53 -18.51 6.35
C THR A 157 -18.39 -18.34 5.35
N PRO A 158 -17.83 -17.13 5.18
CA PRO A 158 -16.68 -16.94 4.32
C PRO A 158 -15.42 -17.50 5.00
N TYR A 159 -14.45 -17.98 4.22
CA TYR A 159 -13.14 -18.42 4.73
C TYR A 159 -12.11 -17.29 4.78
N VAL A 160 -12.41 -16.17 4.13
CA VAL A 160 -11.61 -14.94 4.12
C VAL A 160 -12.47 -13.76 4.52
N THR A 161 -11.86 -12.68 5.02
CA THR A 161 -12.60 -11.45 5.33
C THR A 161 -12.92 -10.73 4.03
N ILE A 162 -14.18 -10.36 3.85
CA ILE A 162 -14.67 -9.61 2.69
C ILE A 162 -15.20 -8.27 3.19
N TYR A 163 -14.53 -7.19 2.81
CA TYR A 163 -14.86 -5.83 3.17
C TYR A 163 -15.91 -5.25 2.22
N ASN A 164 -16.65 -4.25 2.70
CA ASN A 164 -17.52 -3.40 1.87
C ASN A 164 -18.54 -4.15 0.98
N ILE A 165 -19.05 -5.30 1.44
CA ILE A 165 -20.10 -6.01 0.71
C ILE A 165 -21.35 -5.14 0.69
N SER A 166 -21.80 -4.78 -0.51
CA SER A 166 -22.90 -3.83 -0.71
C SER A 166 -23.92 -4.26 -1.76
N LYS A 167 -23.66 -5.35 -2.48
CA LYS A 167 -24.51 -5.83 -3.58
C LYS A 167 -24.63 -7.35 -3.57
N LEU A 168 -25.84 -7.83 -3.86
CA LEU A 168 -26.13 -9.23 -4.14
C LEU A 168 -26.68 -9.37 -5.55
N TYR A 169 -26.01 -10.18 -6.36
CA TYR A 169 -26.49 -10.64 -7.67
C TYR A 169 -27.13 -12.02 -7.54
N THR A 170 -28.22 -12.26 -8.27
CA THR A 170 -28.87 -13.59 -8.37
C THR A 170 -28.77 -14.11 -9.80
N TYR A 171 -28.36 -15.37 -9.97
CA TYR A 171 -28.29 -16.00 -11.28
C TYR A 171 -29.71 -16.38 -11.76
N PRO A 172 -30.21 -15.84 -12.89
CA PRO A 172 -31.51 -16.23 -13.45
C PRO A 172 -31.38 -17.55 -14.22
N CYS A 173 -32.45 -18.37 -14.27
CA CYS A 173 -32.53 -19.43 -15.27
C CYS A 173 -32.54 -18.81 -16.68
N PRO A 174 -31.90 -19.44 -17.69
CA PRO A 174 -31.86 -18.91 -19.05
C PRO A 174 -33.25 -18.57 -19.60
N GLY A 175 -33.41 -17.36 -20.14
CA GLY A 175 -34.68 -16.88 -20.71
C GLY A 175 -35.75 -16.49 -19.67
N THR A 176 -35.42 -16.46 -18.38
CA THR A 176 -36.32 -16.05 -17.30
C THR A 176 -35.85 -14.74 -16.66
N GLY A 177 -36.67 -14.17 -15.78
CA GLY A 177 -36.33 -12.97 -15.02
C GLY A 177 -35.95 -13.26 -13.57
N GLY A 178 -35.33 -14.41 -13.27
CA GLY A 178 -34.95 -14.76 -11.89
C GLY A 178 -34.10 -13.68 -11.21
N HIS A 179 -34.55 -13.14 -10.09
CA HIS A 179 -33.86 -12.08 -9.35
C HIS A 179 -34.14 -12.17 -7.84
N THR A 180 -33.48 -11.33 -7.05
CA THR A 180 -33.81 -11.11 -5.64
C THR A 180 -34.73 -9.89 -5.52
N GLU A 181 -35.85 -10.05 -4.82
CA GLU A 181 -36.80 -8.98 -4.48
C GLU A 181 -36.46 -8.32 -3.13
N TYR A 182 -35.86 -9.08 -2.20
CA TYR A 182 -35.44 -8.62 -0.89
C TYR A 182 -34.27 -9.44 -0.36
N VAL A 183 -33.28 -8.80 0.25
CA VAL A 183 -32.18 -9.44 0.97
C VAL A 183 -32.02 -8.80 2.35
N ALA A 184 -31.72 -9.62 3.35
CA ALA A 184 -31.25 -9.14 4.65
C ALA A 184 -30.23 -10.11 5.26
N PHE A 185 -29.30 -9.54 6.03
CA PHE A 185 -28.27 -10.26 6.78
C PHE A 185 -28.41 -10.00 8.28
N TYR A 186 -28.02 -10.98 9.10
CA TYR A 186 -28.18 -10.96 10.56
C TYR A 186 -26.98 -11.62 11.26
N HIS A 187 -26.73 -11.21 12.50
CA HIS A 187 -25.72 -11.84 13.36
C HIS A 187 -26.24 -13.11 14.06
N ASP A 188 -27.55 -13.25 14.21
CA ASP A 188 -28.16 -14.29 15.03
C ASP A 188 -29.14 -15.19 14.25
N PRO A 189 -29.30 -16.47 14.66
CA PRO A 189 -30.19 -17.42 13.99
C PRO A 189 -31.67 -17.05 14.06
N ASN A 190 -32.06 -16.27 15.06
CA ASN A 190 -33.45 -15.83 15.24
C ASN A 190 -33.77 -14.59 14.39
N ARG A 191 -32.79 -14.04 13.66
CA ARG A 191 -32.93 -12.89 12.76
C ARG A 191 -33.45 -11.64 13.49
N THR A 192 -32.95 -11.42 14.70
CA THR A 192 -33.32 -10.28 15.54
C THR A 192 -32.31 -9.14 15.48
N GLU A 193 -31.04 -9.45 15.26
CA GLU A 193 -29.92 -8.53 15.11
C GLU A 193 -29.61 -8.35 13.61
N LYS A 194 -30.43 -7.55 12.93
CA LYS A 194 -30.28 -7.25 11.50
C LYS A 194 -29.07 -6.36 11.25
N ILE A 195 -28.21 -6.79 10.35
CA ILE A 195 -26.99 -6.09 9.91
C ILE A 195 -27.35 -5.06 8.85
N THR A 196 -28.01 -5.51 7.79
CA THR A 196 -28.38 -4.69 6.63
C THR A 196 -29.53 -5.35 5.88
N GLU A 197 -30.20 -4.58 5.03
CA GLU A 197 -31.20 -5.08 4.09
C GLU A 197 -31.22 -4.25 2.80
N GLY A 198 -31.76 -4.85 1.74
CA GLY A 198 -31.96 -4.20 0.45
C GLY A 198 -33.24 -4.71 -0.20
N GLU A 199 -33.89 -3.81 -0.94
CA GLU A 199 -35.11 -4.09 -1.69
C GLU A 199 -34.88 -3.87 -3.18
N TRP A 200 -35.60 -4.62 -4.00
CA TRP A 200 -35.54 -4.49 -5.45
C TRP A 200 -36.30 -3.27 -5.94
N GLU A 201 -35.63 -2.42 -6.73
CA GLU A 201 -36.18 -1.14 -7.22
C GLU A 201 -36.90 -1.25 -8.58
N GLY A 202 -37.28 -2.47 -8.98
CA GLY A 202 -37.91 -2.75 -10.26
C GLY A 202 -36.91 -2.94 -11.41
N TYR A 203 -37.43 -2.98 -12.64
CA TYR A 203 -36.66 -3.22 -13.88
C TYR A 203 -35.86 -2.00 -14.36
N ASN A 204 -35.12 -1.36 -13.46
CA ASN A 204 -34.29 -0.21 -13.75
C ASN A 204 -32.80 -0.59 -13.66
N GLY A 205 -31.99 -0.12 -14.61
CA GLY A 205 -30.53 -0.33 -14.57
C GLY A 205 -30.12 -1.80 -14.44
N ASP A 206 -29.25 -2.08 -13.45
CA ASP A 206 -28.73 -3.41 -13.13
C ASP A 206 -29.66 -4.16 -12.16
N TRP A 207 -30.90 -4.39 -12.60
CA TRP A 207 -32.00 -4.90 -11.77
C TRP A 207 -31.81 -6.32 -11.24
N HIS A 208 -30.79 -7.07 -11.68
CA HIS A 208 -30.44 -8.36 -11.09
C HIS A 208 -29.63 -8.22 -9.80
N ASN A 209 -29.13 -7.01 -9.52
CA ASN A 209 -28.41 -6.67 -8.31
C ASN A 209 -29.34 -5.93 -7.35
N VAL A 210 -29.37 -6.39 -6.10
CA VAL A 210 -29.96 -5.64 -4.99
C VAL A 210 -28.84 -5.01 -4.19
N SER A 211 -28.93 -3.70 -3.99
CA SER A 211 -27.97 -2.92 -3.20
C SER A 211 -28.46 -2.76 -1.77
N PHE A 212 -27.53 -2.68 -0.83
CA PHE A 212 -27.80 -2.48 0.60
C PHE A 212 -26.64 -1.74 1.26
N SER A 213 -26.84 -1.24 2.49
CA SER A 213 -25.77 -0.56 3.22
C SER A 213 -24.58 -1.49 3.41
N PRO A 214 -23.35 -1.03 3.09
CA PRO A 214 -22.16 -1.89 3.08
C PRO A 214 -21.82 -2.43 4.46
N PHE A 215 -21.31 -3.66 4.52
CA PHE A 215 -20.79 -4.25 5.75
C PHE A 215 -19.65 -5.23 5.46
N THR A 216 -18.92 -5.59 6.51
CA THR A 216 -17.81 -6.55 6.45
C THR A 216 -18.26 -7.93 6.91
N MET A 217 -17.95 -8.96 6.13
CA MET A 217 -18.06 -10.36 6.56
C MET A 217 -16.68 -10.87 6.97
N PHE A 218 -16.49 -11.17 8.25
CA PHE A 218 -15.22 -11.66 8.79
C PHE A 218 -14.99 -13.13 8.45
N ALA A 219 -13.73 -13.47 8.17
CA ALA A 219 -13.29 -14.84 7.95
C ALA A 219 -13.76 -15.77 9.08
N ASN A 220 -14.27 -16.94 8.70
CA ASN A 220 -14.75 -18.01 9.58
C ASN A 220 -15.88 -17.59 10.54
N HIS A 221 -16.53 -16.46 10.29
CA HIS A 221 -17.72 -16.04 11.03
C HIS A 221 -18.99 -16.39 10.26
N THR A 222 -19.94 -17.02 10.93
CA THR A 222 -21.21 -17.42 10.29
C THR A 222 -22.24 -16.30 10.41
N TYR A 223 -22.75 -15.88 9.25
CA TYR A 223 -23.83 -14.90 9.12
C TYR A 223 -25.11 -15.59 8.68
N TYR A 224 -26.26 -15.04 9.08
CA TYR A 224 -27.57 -15.54 8.70
C TYR A 224 -28.16 -14.64 7.62
N TYR A 225 -28.85 -15.23 6.65
CA TYR A 225 -29.50 -14.47 5.59
C TYR A 225 -30.98 -14.82 5.45
N THR A 226 -31.72 -13.85 4.90
CA THR A 226 -33.05 -13.99 4.32
C THR A 226 -32.99 -13.43 2.90
N ILE A 227 -33.24 -14.26 1.89
CA ILE A 227 -33.29 -13.85 0.48
C ILE A 227 -34.66 -14.23 -0.08
N LYS A 228 -35.43 -13.25 -0.54
CA LYS A 228 -36.68 -13.48 -1.28
C LYS A 228 -36.40 -13.34 -2.75
N THR A 229 -36.66 -14.39 -3.52
CA THR A 229 -36.45 -14.41 -4.96
C THR A 229 -37.76 -14.24 -5.70
N GLY A 230 -37.69 -13.60 -6.88
CA GLY A 230 -38.78 -13.46 -7.84
C GLY A 230 -38.53 -14.28 -9.11
N SER A 231 -39.58 -14.57 -9.88
CA SER A 231 -39.52 -15.35 -11.13
C SER A 231 -38.86 -16.74 -10.96
N TYR A 232 -37.87 -17.09 -11.79
CA TYR A 232 -37.21 -18.39 -11.82
C TYR A 232 -35.69 -18.25 -11.60
N PRO A 233 -35.23 -18.07 -10.35
CA PRO A 233 -33.80 -18.03 -10.03
C PRO A 233 -33.16 -19.41 -10.21
N GLN A 234 -31.85 -19.47 -10.44
CA GLN A 234 -31.12 -20.73 -10.38
C GLN A 234 -30.97 -21.17 -8.92
N ILE A 235 -31.13 -22.47 -8.69
CA ILE A 235 -31.10 -23.07 -7.36
C ILE A 235 -30.13 -24.24 -7.38
N HIS A 236 -29.20 -24.24 -6.42
CA HIS A 236 -28.36 -25.39 -6.13
C HIS A 236 -29.15 -26.38 -5.26
N HIS A 237 -29.30 -27.60 -5.76
CA HIS A 237 -30.00 -28.70 -5.07
C HIS A 237 -29.03 -29.51 -4.20
N ALA A 238 -28.43 -28.85 -3.22
CA ALA A 238 -27.38 -29.40 -2.36
C ALA A 238 -27.57 -28.95 -0.91
N PRO A 239 -27.09 -29.73 0.09
CA PRO A 239 -27.16 -29.32 1.49
C PRO A 239 -26.24 -28.14 1.80
N VAL A 240 -25.12 -28.03 1.09
CA VAL A 240 -24.10 -26.97 1.20
C VAL A 240 -23.52 -26.72 -0.19
N VAL A 241 -23.17 -25.46 -0.49
CA VAL A 241 -22.38 -25.08 -1.66
C VAL A 241 -21.10 -24.39 -1.18
N GLU A 242 -19.96 -24.80 -1.73
CA GLU A 242 -18.70 -24.09 -1.58
C GLU A 242 -18.61 -23.01 -2.66
N ALA A 243 -18.31 -21.79 -2.24
CA ALA A 243 -18.13 -20.67 -3.14
C ALA A 243 -16.85 -20.84 -3.97
N GLU A 244 -16.90 -20.40 -5.23
CA GLU A 244 -15.78 -20.48 -6.17
C GLU A 244 -14.49 -19.90 -5.56
N GLY A 245 -13.35 -20.51 -5.86
CA GLY A 245 -12.05 -20.08 -5.30
C GLY A 245 -11.83 -20.44 -3.82
N GLY A 246 -12.71 -21.26 -3.21
CA GLY A 246 -12.58 -21.61 -1.78
C GLY A 246 -12.91 -20.43 -0.87
N MET A 247 -13.83 -19.56 -1.31
CA MET A 247 -14.18 -18.31 -0.62
C MET A 247 -15.03 -18.52 0.64
N GLY A 248 -15.56 -19.71 0.83
CA GLY A 248 -16.37 -20.11 1.98
C GLY A 248 -17.54 -21.00 1.58
N ILE A 249 -18.51 -21.11 2.47
CA ILE A 249 -19.66 -22.00 2.30
C ILE A 249 -20.97 -21.27 2.55
N ILE A 250 -22.01 -21.73 1.85
CA ILE A 250 -23.40 -21.32 2.03
C ILE A 250 -24.29 -22.55 2.20
N ASN A 251 -25.30 -22.44 3.06
CA ASN A 251 -26.38 -23.41 3.15
C ASN A 251 -27.75 -22.71 3.15
N CYS A 252 -28.83 -23.50 3.06
CA CYS A 252 -30.19 -23.00 3.16
C CYS A 252 -30.99 -23.91 4.09
N ASN A 253 -31.23 -23.46 5.32
CA ASN A 253 -31.95 -24.23 6.33
C ASN A 253 -33.45 -24.31 6.06
N SER A 254 -34.01 -23.32 5.34
CA SER A 254 -35.42 -23.30 4.96
C SER A 254 -35.61 -22.46 3.70
N PHE A 255 -35.96 -23.10 2.59
CA PHE A 255 -36.54 -22.47 1.42
C PHE A 255 -38.04 -22.74 1.40
N VAL A 256 -38.87 -21.70 1.39
CA VAL A 256 -40.33 -21.83 1.20
C VAL A 256 -40.67 -21.26 -0.17
N ASP A 257 -41.12 -22.13 -1.09
CA ASP A 257 -41.48 -21.74 -2.46
C ASP A 257 -42.79 -20.94 -2.53
N ALA A 258 -43.05 -20.33 -3.69
CA ALA A 258 -44.28 -19.57 -3.94
C ALA A 258 -45.58 -20.38 -3.78
N ASN A 259 -45.52 -21.73 -3.74
CA ASN A 259 -46.66 -22.60 -3.46
C ASN A 259 -46.75 -23.02 -1.99
N GLY A 260 -45.87 -22.52 -1.12
CA GLY A 260 -45.83 -22.82 0.31
C GLY A 260 -45.15 -24.15 0.67
N ARG A 261 -44.42 -24.78 -0.26
CA ARG A 261 -43.64 -25.99 0.04
C ARG A 261 -42.27 -25.63 0.60
N SER A 262 -41.79 -26.43 1.54
CA SER A 262 -40.52 -26.18 2.23
C SER A 262 -39.43 -27.20 1.86
N TYR A 263 -38.20 -26.71 1.73
CA TYR A 263 -37.01 -27.49 1.38
C TYR A 263 -35.82 -27.01 2.22
N THR A 264 -34.84 -27.90 2.49
CA THR A 264 -33.67 -27.58 3.33
C THR A 264 -32.34 -27.74 2.58
N ASN A 265 -32.41 -27.89 1.26
CA ASN A 265 -31.26 -28.14 0.38
C ASN A 265 -31.40 -27.38 -0.95
N TRP A 266 -32.16 -26.28 -0.94
CA TRP A 266 -32.41 -25.44 -2.11
C TRP A 266 -31.74 -24.09 -1.87
N ILE A 267 -30.46 -24.03 -2.22
CA ILE A 267 -29.59 -22.88 -1.98
C ILE A 267 -29.69 -21.95 -3.19
N PRO A 268 -29.95 -20.64 -2.99
CA PRO A 268 -30.04 -19.71 -4.10
C PRO A 268 -28.66 -19.55 -4.76
N ALA A 269 -28.59 -19.56 -6.09
CA ALA A 269 -27.37 -19.23 -6.80
C ALA A 269 -27.18 -17.71 -6.80
N ILE A 270 -26.25 -17.24 -5.98
CA ILE A 270 -25.96 -15.83 -5.75
C ILE A 270 -24.47 -15.51 -5.90
N ARG A 271 -24.18 -14.21 -6.03
CA ARG A 271 -22.85 -13.63 -5.91
C ARG A 271 -22.90 -12.37 -5.06
N LEU A 272 -22.03 -12.27 -4.07
CA LEU A 272 -21.77 -11.06 -3.28
C LEU A 272 -20.47 -10.45 -3.76
N VAL A 273 -20.48 -9.12 -3.94
CA VAL A 273 -19.28 -8.37 -4.34
C VAL A 273 -18.88 -7.46 -3.20
N GLY A 274 -17.63 -7.60 -2.77
CA GLY A 274 -16.94 -6.72 -1.85
C GLY A 274 -15.48 -6.59 -2.28
N GLU A 275 -14.61 -6.37 -1.31
CA GLU A 275 -13.20 -6.14 -1.55
C GLU A 275 -12.34 -6.93 -0.55
N SER A 276 -11.18 -7.39 -0.99
CA SER A 276 -10.06 -7.72 -0.09
C SER A 276 -9.12 -6.52 -0.03
N VAL A 277 -8.74 -6.15 1.18
CA VAL A 277 -7.45 -5.50 1.37
C VAL A 277 -6.39 -6.59 1.40
N ALA A 278 -5.31 -6.41 0.65
CA ALA A 278 -4.18 -7.33 0.72
C ALA A 278 -3.70 -7.33 2.18
N LYS A 279 -3.89 -8.45 2.89
CA LYS A 279 -3.35 -8.59 4.25
C LYS A 279 -1.83 -8.54 4.11
N ARG A 280 -1.26 -7.38 4.44
CA ARG A 280 0.18 -7.17 4.53
C ARG A 280 0.74 -8.26 5.47
N PRO A 281 1.61 -9.16 4.99
CA PRO A 281 1.92 -10.39 5.69
C PRO A 281 3.05 -10.21 6.73
N VAL A 282 3.56 -9.00 6.89
CA VAL A 282 4.57 -8.65 7.89
C VAL A 282 3.93 -7.70 8.89
N HIS A 283 4.10 -7.98 10.18
CA HIS A 283 3.36 -7.33 11.25
C HIS A 283 4.33 -6.87 12.34
N ASN A 284 4.47 -5.56 12.57
CA ASN A 284 5.06 -5.10 13.82
C ASN A 284 3.97 -5.14 14.89
N ILE A 285 4.05 -6.13 15.78
CA ILE A 285 2.98 -6.36 16.77
C ILE A 285 3.01 -5.35 17.92
N ASP A 286 4.12 -4.62 18.09
CA ASP A 286 4.28 -3.60 19.12
C ASP A 286 3.69 -2.25 18.67
N THR A 287 3.84 -1.88 17.38
CA THR A 287 3.21 -0.66 16.81
C THR A 287 1.81 -0.92 16.25
N GLY A 288 1.50 -2.16 15.86
CA GLY A 288 0.26 -2.55 15.20
C GLY A 288 0.26 -2.29 13.69
N GLU A 289 1.40 -1.89 13.13
CA GLU A 289 1.58 -1.62 11.71
C GLU A 289 1.84 -2.91 10.92
N ASN A 290 1.43 -2.89 9.65
CA ASN A 290 1.57 -4.03 8.76
C ASN A 290 2.32 -3.59 7.51
N PHE A 291 3.16 -4.46 6.97
CA PHE A 291 4.09 -4.18 5.87
C PHE A 291 4.00 -5.29 4.81
N SER A 292 4.26 -4.95 3.55
CA SER A 292 4.32 -5.95 2.47
C SER A 292 5.60 -6.78 2.52
N THR A 293 6.70 -6.15 2.98
CA THR A 293 8.05 -6.71 2.97
C THR A 293 8.65 -6.72 4.37
N ILE A 294 9.64 -7.60 4.58
CA ILE A 294 10.33 -7.69 5.87
C ILE A 294 11.23 -6.46 6.06
N GLN A 295 11.87 -6.00 4.98
CA GLN A 295 12.75 -4.83 5.04
C GLN A 295 12.00 -3.55 5.39
N ALA A 296 10.80 -3.31 4.83
CA ALA A 296 10.01 -2.12 5.16
C ALA A 296 9.65 -2.07 6.65
N ALA A 297 9.25 -3.21 7.23
CA ALA A 297 8.95 -3.29 8.66
C ALA A 297 10.18 -2.98 9.54
N ILE A 298 11.39 -3.35 9.09
CA ILE A 298 12.62 -3.04 9.82
C ILE A 298 12.98 -1.56 9.69
N ASP A 299 12.86 -0.99 8.49
CA ASP A 299 13.28 0.39 8.20
C ASP A 299 12.30 1.43 8.71
N ASP A 300 11.05 1.04 8.92
CA ASP A 300 9.99 1.89 9.45
C ASP A 300 10.46 2.74 10.66
N PRO A 301 10.30 4.07 10.63
CA PRO A 301 10.77 4.94 11.70
C PRO A 301 10.19 4.61 13.07
N ASP A 302 8.97 4.09 13.15
CA ASP A 302 8.29 3.79 14.42
C ASP A 302 8.71 2.46 15.02
N THR A 303 9.28 1.56 14.22
CA THR A 303 9.92 0.33 14.67
C THR A 303 11.21 0.62 15.44
N LYS A 304 11.27 0.24 16.72
CA LYS A 304 12.38 0.50 17.66
C LYS A 304 13.11 -0.76 18.10
N ASP A 305 14.27 -0.57 18.72
CA ASP A 305 14.99 -1.65 19.40
C ASP A 305 14.12 -2.31 20.47
N GLY A 306 13.93 -3.62 20.35
CA GLY A 306 13.12 -4.45 21.24
C GLY A 306 11.82 -4.92 20.62
N ASP A 307 11.40 -4.32 19.50
CA ASP A 307 10.13 -4.65 18.84
C ASP A 307 10.15 -6.04 18.22
N THR A 308 8.96 -6.59 18.05
CA THR A 308 8.69 -7.89 17.45
C THR A 308 7.99 -7.72 16.10
N ILE A 309 8.59 -8.31 15.07
CA ILE A 309 8.01 -8.41 13.73
C ILE A 309 7.62 -9.86 13.48
N GLU A 310 6.33 -10.11 13.30
CA GLU A 310 5.80 -11.40 12.87
C GLU A 310 5.63 -11.43 11.35
N VAL A 311 6.11 -12.50 10.71
CA VAL A 311 6.09 -12.69 9.25
C VAL A 311 5.25 -13.91 8.93
N ASP A 312 4.09 -13.71 8.32
CA ASP A 312 3.19 -14.79 7.89
C ASP A 312 3.84 -15.68 6.81
N ALA A 313 3.31 -16.89 6.64
CA ALA A 313 3.85 -17.85 5.66
C ALA A 313 3.76 -17.29 4.22
N GLY A 314 4.87 -17.31 3.51
CA GLY A 314 4.98 -16.81 2.13
C GLY A 314 6.40 -16.97 1.58
N THR A 315 6.61 -16.54 0.35
CA THR A 315 7.96 -16.42 -0.25
C THR A 315 8.26 -14.93 -0.45
N TYR A 316 9.30 -14.45 0.22
CA TYR A 316 9.76 -13.07 0.23
C TYR A 316 11.05 -12.99 -0.57
N MET A 317 11.01 -12.37 -1.75
CA MET A 317 12.19 -12.23 -2.62
C MET A 317 12.93 -10.93 -2.26
N GLU A 318 13.71 -10.98 -1.18
CA GLU A 318 14.31 -9.80 -0.55
C GLU A 318 15.74 -10.10 -0.05
N ASN A 319 16.54 -9.05 0.09
CA ASN A 319 17.80 -9.06 0.84
C ASN A 319 17.59 -8.28 2.14
N VAL A 320 17.21 -8.97 3.21
CA VAL A 320 16.86 -8.36 4.50
C VAL A 320 18.12 -7.99 5.27
N ASN A 321 18.22 -6.73 5.69
CA ASN A 321 19.26 -6.21 6.57
C ASN A 321 18.66 -5.77 7.91
N VAL A 322 18.94 -6.53 8.95
CA VAL A 322 18.44 -6.27 10.31
C VAL A 322 19.37 -5.26 10.99
N THR A 323 18.93 -4.01 11.00
CA THR A 323 19.68 -2.81 11.46
C THR A 323 19.27 -2.31 12.85
N LYS A 324 18.24 -2.93 13.45
CA LYS A 324 17.72 -2.64 14.79
C LYS A 324 17.68 -3.94 15.59
N ARG A 325 17.76 -3.86 16.92
CA ARG A 325 17.73 -5.03 17.81
C ARG A 325 16.31 -5.58 17.92
N LEU A 326 15.92 -6.46 17.01
CA LEU A 326 14.53 -6.91 16.83
C LEU A 326 14.32 -8.41 17.12
N ILE A 327 13.07 -8.79 17.34
CA ILE A 327 12.61 -10.19 17.29
C ILE A 327 11.87 -10.40 15.97
N LEU A 328 12.52 -11.05 15.00
CA LEU A 328 11.87 -11.50 13.76
C LEU A 328 11.34 -12.93 13.95
N ARG A 329 10.03 -13.12 13.79
CA ARG A 329 9.36 -14.41 13.97
C ARG A 329 8.57 -14.80 12.73
N GLY A 330 8.96 -15.89 12.09
CA GLY A 330 8.22 -16.49 10.99
C GLY A 330 7.08 -17.37 11.49
N ILE A 331 5.85 -17.04 11.08
CA ILE A 331 4.63 -17.78 11.37
C ILE A 331 4.33 -18.71 10.19
N GLY A 332 4.37 -20.02 10.43
CA GLY A 332 4.14 -21.03 9.39
C GLY A 332 5.33 -21.25 8.44
N MET A 333 6.55 -20.91 8.86
CA MET A 333 7.81 -21.11 8.12
C MET A 333 7.90 -20.38 6.77
N PRO A 334 7.77 -19.04 6.74
CA PRO A 334 8.05 -18.23 5.55
C PRO A 334 9.44 -18.49 4.96
N THR A 335 9.56 -18.32 3.64
CA THR A 335 10.83 -18.42 2.90
C THR A 335 11.33 -17.04 2.50
N VAL A 336 12.54 -16.67 2.92
CA VAL A 336 13.26 -15.49 2.40
C VAL A 336 14.25 -15.94 1.32
N ASP A 337 14.11 -15.41 0.12
CA ASP A 337 14.88 -15.79 -1.08
C ASP A 337 15.73 -14.61 -1.58
N ALA A 338 17.04 -14.75 -1.53
CA ALA A 338 17.99 -13.72 -1.99
C ALA A 338 18.06 -13.60 -3.53
N ASN A 339 17.29 -14.40 -4.27
CA ASN A 339 17.18 -14.38 -5.72
C ASN A 339 18.53 -14.48 -6.48
N GLY A 340 19.47 -15.24 -5.93
CA GLY A 340 20.79 -15.48 -6.52
C GLY A 340 21.85 -14.43 -6.23
N SER A 341 21.57 -13.41 -5.41
CA SER A 341 22.49 -12.31 -5.09
C SER A 341 22.52 -11.98 -3.60
N GLY A 342 23.72 -11.80 -3.03
CA GLY A 342 23.87 -11.43 -1.62
C GLY A 342 23.40 -12.50 -0.62
N ASN A 343 23.13 -12.06 0.61
CA ASN A 343 22.53 -12.87 1.67
C ASN A 343 21.03 -12.55 1.75
N ALA A 344 20.19 -13.56 1.98
CA ALA A 344 18.75 -13.35 2.15
C ALA A 344 18.42 -12.62 3.46
N ILE A 345 19.13 -12.93 4.55
CA ILE A 345 19.04 -12.18 5.82
C ILE A 345 20.47 -11.88 6.29
N THR A 346 20.72 -10.62 6.65
CA THR A 346 21.98 -10.15 7.23
C THR A 346 21.67 -9.45 8.54
N ILE A 347 22.26 -9.91 9.64
CA ILE A 347 22.11 -9.29 10.96
C ILE A 347 23.31 -8.38 11.20
N THR A 348 23.08 -7.08 11.41
CA THR A 348 24.16 -6.09 11.62
C THR A 348 24.21 -5.53 13.04
N VAL A 349 23.24 -5.89 13.89
CA VAL A 349 23.14 -5.43 15.29
C VAL A 349 23.04 -6.62 16.25
N ASP A 350 23.77 -6.55 17.35
CA ASP A 350 23.78 -7.58 18.38
C ASP A 350 22.42 -7.70 19.09
N GLY A 351 22.08 -8.92 19.49
CA GLY A 351 20.90 -9.19 20.32
C GLY A 351 19.58 -9.33 19.55
N CYS A 352 19.63 -9.46 18.23
CA CYS A 352 18.46 -9.84 17.43
C CYS A 352 18.10 -11.32 17.65
N ILE A 353 16.81 -11.64 17.55
CA ILE A 353 16.31 -13.01 17.50
C ILE A 353 15.66 -13.20 16.15
N VAL A 354 16.11 -14.19 15.37
CA VAL A 354 15.49 -14.58 14.10
C VAL A 354 15.07 -16.05 14.23
N ASP A 355 13.77 -16.31 14.18
CA ASP A 355 13.22 -17.65 14.39
C ASP A 355 12.07 -17.94 13.41
N GLY A 356 11.88 -19.21 13.02
CA GLY A 356 10.76 -19.64 12.20
C GLY A 356 10.87 -19.33 10.70
N PHE A 357 12.07 -19.17 10.13
CA PHE A 357 12.26 -18.90 8.70
C PHE A 357 12.95 -20.04 7.95
N LYS A 358 12.62 -20.15 6.66
CA LYS A 358 13.46 -20.80 5.65
C LYS A 358 14.23 -19.71 4.89
N VAL A 359 15.52 -19.93 4.64
CA VAL A 359 16.37 -18.98 3.93
C VAL A 359 16.97 -19.67 2.69
N THR A 360 16.91 -19.04 1.52
CA THR A 360 17.36 -19.62 0.24
C THR A 360 17.95 -18.56 -0.70
N GLY A 361 18.50 -19.00 -1.84
CA GLY A 361 18.90 -18.12 -2.94
C GLY A 361 20.17 -17.28 -2.73
N GLY A 362 20.86 -17.43 -1.60
CA GLY A 362 22.10 -16.68 -1.33
C GLY A 362 23.25 -17.01 -2.28
N PHE A 363 24.07 -16.02 -2.61
CA PHE A 363 25.27 -16.20 -3.44
C PHE A 363 26.38 -16.86 -2.61
N THR A 364 26.81 -18.07 -2.99
CA THR A 364 27.93 -18.78 -2.33
C THR A 364 29.27 -18.18 -2.75
N GLY A 365 29.58 -16.99 -2.21
CA GLY A 365 30.78 -16.23 -2.55
C GLY A 365 31.20 -15.21 -1.50
N GLY A 366 31.05 -15.52 -0.20
CA GLY A 366 31.57 -14.69 0.89
C GLY A 366 30.76 -14.83 2.18
N SER A 367 31.36 -15.46 3.20
CA SER A 367 30.98 -15.52 4.63
C SER A 367 29.48 -15.42 4.97
N SER A 368 28.85 -16.58 5.19
CA SER A 368 27.53 -16.72 5.81
C SER A 368 27.56 -16.21 7.26
N GLY A 369 26.73 -15.20 7.56
CA GLY A 369 26.21 -14.93 8.91
C GLY A 369 24.83 -15.57 9.01
N VAL A 370 24.54 -16.18 10.17
CA VAL A 370 23.26 -16.84 10.49
C VAL A 370 22.23 -15.79 10.90
#